data_AF-A0A0Q5V444-F1
#
_entry.id   AF-A0A0Q5V444-F1
#
_cell.length_a   1.000
_cell.length_b   1.000
_cell.length_c   1.000
_cell.angle_alpha   90.00
_cell.angle_beta   90.00
_cell.angle_gamma   90.00
#
_symmetry.space_group_name_H-M   'P 1'
#
loop_
_entity.id
_entity.type
_entity.pdbx_description
1 polymer ?
#
loop_
_entity_poly.entity_id
_entity_poly.type
_entity_poly.pdbx_seq_one_letter_code
_entity_poly.pdbx_strand_id
1 'polypeptide(L)' 'MQVKSYSSYEEINRELQILKVEKDLAYEKMNKSFHETKDSFTAKNILGTVPGIALSIIGSLSGPLKNVGIAYLTKKIFRL' A
#
# COMPACT_ATOMS: atom_id res chain seq x y z
N MET A 1 6.22 -19.48 0.17
CA MET A 1 7.59 -19.71 -0.36
C MET A 1 7.75 -21.21 -0.49
N GLN A 2 8.09 -21.71 -1.69
CA GLN A 2 8.40 -23.13 -1.84
C GLN A 2 9.77 -23.40 -1.22
N VAL A 3 9.91 -24.49 -0.46
CA VAL A 3 11.19 -24.88 0.11
C VAL A 3 12.06 -25.41 -1.02
N LYS A 4 13.04 -24.61 -1.45
CA LYS A 4 14.02 -25.01 -2.45
C LYS A 4 15.20 -25.68 -1.78
N SER A 5 15.60 -26.85 -2.31
CA SER A 5 16.85 -27.52 -1.92
C SER A 5 17.91 -27.19 -2.96
N TYR A 6 19.06 -26.70 -2.52
CA TYR A 6 20.18 -26.37 -3.40
C TYR A 6 21.22 -27.47 -3.35
N SER A 7 21.77 -27.81 -4.50
CA SER A 7 22.79 -28.84 -4.64
C SER A 7 24.21 -28.29 -4.48
N SER A 8 24.42 -26.98 -4.67
CA SER A 8 25.72 -26.33 -4.48
C SER A 8 25.62 -24.83 -4.11
N TYR A 9 26.72 -24.26 -3.61
CA TYR A 9 26.81 -22.83 -3.31
C TYR A 9 26.70 -21.93 -4.56
N GLU A 10 27.13 -22.42 -5.72
CA GLU A 10 26.99 -21.73 -7.00
C GLU A 10 25.53 -21.61 -7.44
N GLU A 11 24.70 -22.58 -7.09
CA GLU A 11 23.25 -22.53 -7.32
C GLU A 11 22.61 -21.43 -6.46
N ILE A 12 22.96 -21.39 -5.17
CA ILE A 12 22.51 -20.34 -4.24
C ILE A 12 22.92 -18.96 -4.73
N ASN A 13 24.17 -18.78 -5.15
CA ASN A 13 24.67 -17.47 -5.59
C ASN A 13 23.97 -16.99 -6.87
N ARG A 14 23.68 -17.89 -7.81
CA ARG A 14 22.90 -17.57 -9.01
C ARG A 14 21.48 -17.14 -8.66
N GLU A 15 20.82 -17.84 -7.75
CA GLU A 15 19.48 -17.44 -7.30
C GLU A 15 19.48 -16.11 -6.55
N LEU A 16 20.48 -15.85 -5.70
CA LEU A 16 20.64 -14.56 -5.03
C LEU A 16 20.84 -13.40 -6.01
N GLN A 17 21.56 -13.64 -7.12
CA GLN A 17 21.69 -12.63 -8.18
C GLN A 17 20.36 -12.35 -8.87
N ILE A 18 19.57 -13.38 -9.17
CA ILE A 18 18.23 -13.23 -9.75
C ILE A 18 17.34 -12.41 -8.79
N LEU A 19 17.30 -12.79 -7.51
CA LEU A 19 16.51 -12.09 -6.48
C LEU A 19 16.92 -10.62 -6.34
N LYS A 20 18.21 -10.31 -6.47
CA LYS A 20 18.68 -8.92 -6.44
C LYS A 20 18.13 -8.13 -7.63
N VAL A 21 18.24 -8.67 -8.84
CA VAL A 21 17.71 -8.02 -10.05
C VAL A 21 16.19 -7.87 -9.99
N GLU A 22 15.46 -8.89 -9.52
CA GLU A 22 14.01 -8.82 -9.34
C GLU A 22 13.59 -7.76 -8.33
N LYS A 23 14.31 -7.66 -7.20
CA LYS A 23 14.10 -6.63 -6.19
C LYS A 23 14.30 -5.23 -6.79
N ASP A 24 15.40 -5.02 -7.51
CA ASP A 24 15.73 -3.72 -8.09
C ASP A 24 14.68 -3.33 -9.15
N LEU A 25 14.24 -4.28 -9.99
CA LEU A 25 13.14 -4.07 -10.94
C LEU A 25 11.82 -3.75 -10.24
N ALA A 26 11.50 -4.45 -9.16
CA ALA A 26 10.28 -4.18 -8.38
C ALA A 26 10.32 -2.80 -7.74
N TYR A 27 11.48 -2.38 -7.23
CA TYR A 27 11.68 -1.03 -6.68
C TYR A 27 11.45 0.05 -7.73
N GLU A 28 12.05 -0.08 -8.92
CA GLU A 28 11.85 0.89 -10.01
C GLU A 28 10.40 0.94 -10.48
N LYS A 29 9.73 -0.21 -10.58
CA LYS A 29 8.28 -0.26 -10.90
C LYS A 29 7.44 0.46 -9.85
N MET A 30 7.76 0.28 -8.56
CA MET A 30 7.06 0.96 -7.47
C MET A 30 7.32 2.46 -7.49
N ASN A 31 8.56 2.89 -7.73
CA ASN A 31 8.89 4.31 -7.81
C ASN A 31 8.19 4.97 -9.01
N LYS A 32 8.18 4.29 -10.15
CA LYS A 32 7.44 4.71 -11.34
C LYS A 32 5.94 4.79 -11.07
N SER A 33 5.33 3.77 -10.48
CA SER A 33 3.89 3.79 -10.18
C SER A 33 3.54 4.86 -9.17
N PHE A 34 4.40 5.12 -8.18
CA PHE A 34 4.24 6.23 -7.25
C PHE A 34 4.33 7.59 -7.96
N HIS A 35 5.28 7.76 -8.87
CA HIS A 35 5.42 8.98 -9.68
C HIS A 35 4.20 9.20 -10.59
N GLU A 36 3.78 8.19 -11.34
CA GLU A 36 2.58 8.23 -12.19
C GLU A 36 1.30 8.47 -11.38
N THR A 37 1.20 7.89 -10.17
CA THR A 37 0.10 8.14 -9.24
C THR A 37 0.14 9.59 -8.76
N LYS A 38 1.30 10.12 -8.36
CA LYS A 38 1.41 11.53 -7.98
C LYS A 38 1.04 12.46 -9.12
N ASP A 39 1.51 12.21 -10.33
CA ASP A 39 1.23 13.05 -11.49
C ASP A 39 -0.25 12.98 -11.87
N SER A 40 -0.88 11.79 -11.88
CA SER A 40 -2.30 11.65 -12.15
C SER A 40 -3.20 12.27 -11.07
N PHE A 41 -2.77 12.26 -9.81
CA PHE A 41 -3.47 12.96 -8.74
C PHE A 41 -3.27 14.48 -8.84
N THR A 42 -2.05 14.95 -9.16
CA THR A 42 -1.69 16.38 -9.21
C THR A 42 -2.24 17.09 -10.46
N ALA A 43 -2.29 16.41 -11.62
CA ALA A 43 -2.55 17.06 -12.90
C ALA A 43 -4.00 17.51 -13.15
N LYS A 44 -5.00 17.06 -12.39
CA LYS A 44 -6.39 17.54 -12.59
C LYS A 44 -7.39 17.34 -11.44
N ASN A 45 -7.10 16.52 -10.41
CA ASN A 45 -8.17 15.99 -9.55
C ASN A 45 -7.99 16.16 -8.01
N ILE A 46 -6.83 16.56 -7.47
CA ILE A 46 -6.72 16.67 -6.00
C ILE A 46 -7.62 17.77 -5.40
N LEU A 47 -7.87 18.89 -6.10
CA LEU A 47 -8.64 20.01 -5.53
C LEU A 47 -10.15 19.73 -5.38
N GLY A 48 -10.69 18.66 -5.96
CA GLY A 48 -12.12 18.31 -5.87
C GLY A 48 -12.43 16.87 -5.47
N THR A 49 -11.56 15.92 -5.77
CA THR A 49 -11.92 14.49 -5.74
C THR A 49 -11.49 13.79 -4.45
N VAL A 50 -10.39 14.19 -3.82
CA VAL A 50 -9.93 13.53 -2.56
C VAL A 50 -10.86 13.83 -1.38
N PRO A 51 -11.28 15.09 -1.12
CA PRO A 51 -12.26 15.37 -0.08
C PRO A 51 -13.60 14.68 -0.39
N GLY A 52 -14.04 14.72 -1.65
CA GLY A 52 -15.30 14.10 -2.10
C GLY A 52 -15.34 12.58 -1.93
N ILE A 53 -14.27 11.87 -2.28
CA ILE A 53 -14.15 10.42 -2.10
C ILE A 53 -14.09 10.06 -0.61
N ALA A 54 -13.31 10.79 0.19
CA ALA A 54 -13.25 10.56 1.63
C ALA A 54 -14.62 10.78 2.30
N LEU A 55 -15.32 11.87 1.96
CA LEU A 55 -16.70 12.15 2.40
C LEU A 55 -17.69 11.08 1.91
N SER A 56 -17.53 10.58 0.68
CA SER A 56 -18.41 9.55 0.12
C SER A 56 -18.21 8.19 0.78
N ILE A 57 -16.96 7.82 1.09
CA ILE A 57 -16.64 6.58 1.81
C ILE A 57 -17.12 6.67 3.26
N ILE A 58 -16.85 7.80 3.94
CA ILE A 58 -17.38 8.03 5.29
C ILE A 58 -18.93 8.05 5.26
N GLY A 59 -19.52 8.67 4.23
CA GLY A 59 -20.95 8.73 4.00
C GLY A 59 -21.60 7.36 3.74
N SER A 60 -20.95 6.49 2.96
CA SER A 60 -21.44 5.18 2.55
C SER A 60 -21.21 4.05 3.57
N LEU A 61 -20.36 4.27 4.58
CA LEU A 61 -20.35 3.41 5.77
C LEU A 61 -21.73 3.48 6.45
N SER A 62 -22.34 2.33 6.71
CA SER A 62 -23.66 2.28 7.35
C SER A 62 -23.59 2.97 8.73
N GLY A 63 -24.66 3.68 9.09
CA GLY A 63 -24.74 4.49 10.32
C GLY A 63 -24.21 3.80 11.60
N PRO A 64 -24.44 2.50 11.82
CA PRO A 64 -23.91 1.80 13.00
C PRO A 64 -22.38 1.65 12.99
N LEU A 65 -21.76 1.39 11.84
CA LEU A 65 -20.31 1.15 11.74
C LEU A 65 -19.49 2.42 11.95
N LYS A 66 -20.00 3.58 11.52
CA LYS A 66 -19.40 4.89 11.83
C LYS A 66 -19.31 5.13 13.33
N ASN A 67 -20.39 4.88 14.05
CA ASN A 67 -20.46 5.13 15.49
C ASN A 67 -19.55 4.17 16.28
N VAL A 68 -19.50 2.90 15.89
CA VAL A 68 -18.60 1.90 16.52
C VAL A 68 -17.13 2.24 16.25
N GLY A 69 -16.78 2.62 15.01
CA GLY A 69 -15.43 3.03 14.66
C GLY A 69 -14.99 4.30 15.40
N ILE A 70 -15.84 5.33 15.45
CA ILE A 70 -15.57 6.56 16.18
C ILE A 70 -15.42 6.28 17.68
N ALA A 71 -16.30 5.47 18.29
CA ALA A 71 -16.23 5.10 19.71
C ALA A 71 -14.95 4.32 20.05
N TYR A 72 -14.51 3.41 19.17
CA TYR A 72 -13.26 2.68 19.37
C TYR A 72 -12.04 3.61 19.27
N LEU A 73 -12.03 4.52 18.29
CA LEU A 73 -10.96 5.48 18.12
C LEU A 73 -10.90 6.49 19.29
N THR A 74 -12.04 7.00 19.75
CA THR A 74 -12.10 7.87 20.94
C THR A 74 -11.65 7.12 22.18
N LYS A 75 -12.12 5.89 22.44
CA LYS A 75 -11.65 5.08 23.57
C LYS A 75 -10.13 4.85 23.52
N LYS A 76 -9.58 4.58 22.33
CA LYS A 76 -8.15 4.33 22.14
C LYS A 76 -7.30 5.59 22.32
N ILE A 77 -7.77 6.74 21.85
CA ILE A 77 -7.08 8.03 21.96
C ILE A 77 -7.15 8.58 23.39
N PHE A 78 -8.32 8.50 24.03
CA PHE A 78 -8.54 9.07 25.36
C PHE A 78 -8.21 8.13 26.51
N ARG A 79 -7.83 6.87 26.23
CA ARG A 79 -7.37 5.84 27.19
C ARG A 79 -7.91 6.05 28.62
N LEU A 80 -9.23 5.98 28.74
CA LEU A 80 -9.98 5.67 29.97
C LEU A 80 -10.26 4.17 29.97
#